data_AF-A0A7Y0N4N8-F1
#
_entry.id   AF-A0A7Y0N4N8-F1
#
_cell.length_a   1.000
_cell.length_b   1.000
_cell.length_c   1.000
_cell.angle_alpha   90.00
_cell.angle_beta   90.00
_cell.angle_gamma   90.00
#
_symmetry.space_group_name_H-M   'P 1'
#
loop_
_entity.id
_entity.type
_entity.pdbx_description
1 polymer ?
#
loop_
_entity_poly.entity_id
_entity_poly.type
_entity_poly.pdbx_seq_one_letter_code
_entity_poly.pdbx_strand_id
1 'polypeptide(L)'
;ITLFFATLGIAVALLSTPIYKADALRQIEKKRSGGISAMVGDMGELFSAESSATTEIEIIKSRMILGDTVDKFNLTTIATPYYLPFVGKGLARINGTQNYISLTTFEVPRTAKGLSHQLIATDIEKGQFSLMLED
;
A
#
# COMPACT_ATOMS: atom_id res chain seq x y z
N ILE A 1 -38.16 -20.54 -13.19
CA ILE A 1 -37.37 -20.60 -11.93
C ILE A 1 -35.86 -20.73 -12.21
N THR A 2 -35.41 -21.68 -13.04
CA THR A 2 -33.98 -21.91 -13.34
C THR A 2 -33.27 -20.70 -13.96
N LEU A 3 -33.93 -20.00 -14.91
CA LEU A 3 -33.36 -18.80 -15.55
C LEU A 3 -33.02 -17.71 -14.52
N PHE A 4 -33.88 -17.52 -13.51
CA PHE A 4 -33.70 -16.51 -12.46
C PHE A 4 -32.46 -16.80 -11.59
N PHE A 5 -32.26 -18.06 -11.19
CA PHE A 5 -31.06 -18.43 -10.43
C PHE A 5 -29.79 -18.36 -11.29
N ALA A 6 -29.89 -18.70 -12.57
CA ALA A 6 -28.76 -18.58 -13.50
C ALA A 6 -28.32 -17.12 -13.69
N THR A 7 -29.26 -16.20 -13.91
CA THR A 7 -28.94 -14.76 -14.05
C THR A 7 -28.38 -14.19 -12.76
N LEU A 8 -28.92 -14.58 -11.61
CA LEU A 8 -28.41 -14.15 -10.30
C LEU A 8 -26.97 -14.65 -10.05
N GLY A 9 -26.68 -15.91 -10.38
CA GLY A 9 -25.33 -16.47 -10.26
C GLY A 9 -24.30 -15.75 -11.13
N ILE A 10 -24.68 -15.41 -12.38
CA ILE A 10 -23.84 -14.62 -13.29
C ILE A 10 -23.58 -13.22 -12.72
N ALA A 11 -24.62 -12.55 -12.21
CA ALA A 11 -24.48 -11.24 -11.61
C ALA A 11 -23.50 -11.28 -10.41
N VAL A 12 -23.63 -12.26 -9.53
CA VAL A 12 -22.72 -12.42 -8.38
C VAL A 12 -21.29 -12.69 -8.83
N ALA A 13 -21.07 -13.58 -9.80
CA ALA A 13 -19.74 -13.87 -10.31
C ALA A 13 -19.05 -12.63 -10.92
N LEU A 14 -19.81 -11.81 -11.65
CA LEU A 14 -19.30 -10.60 -12.30
C LEU A 14 -19.12 -9.42 -11.33
N LEU A 15 -19.91 -9.34 -10.25
CA LEU A 15 -19.86 -8.24 -9.29
C LEU A 15 -18.89 -8.50 -8.13
N SER A 16 -18.58 -9.76 -7.83
CA SER A 16 -17.70 -10.14 -6.71
C SER A 16 -16.26 -9.65 -6.91
N THR A 17 -15.66 -9.15 -5.83
CA THR A 17 -14.25 -8.73 -5.80
C THR A 17 -13.34 -9.95 -5.95
N PRO A 18 -12.43 -10.00 -6.92
CA PRO A 18 -11.57 -11.15 -7.16
C PRO A 18 -10.42 -11.14 -6.14
N ILE A 19 -10.05 -12.32 -5.65
CA ILE A 19 -8.93 -12.47 -4.70
C ILE A 19 -7.69 -12.82 -5.51
N TYR A 20 -6.74 -11.87 -5.61
CA TYR A 20 -5.45 -12.11 -6.24
C TYR A 20 -4.43 -12.57 -5.18
N LYS A 21 -3.67 -13.62 -5.48
CA LYS A 21 -2.61 -14.15 -4.61
C LYS A 21 -1.28 -14.16 -5.36
N ALA A 22 -0.25 -13.59 -4.76
CA ALA A 22 1.12 -13.65 -5.26
C ALA A 22 2.01 -14.28 -4.18
N ASP A 23 2.67 -15.39 -4.51
CA ASP A 23 3.64 -16.07 -3.63
C ASP A 23 5.05 -15.87 -4.20
N ALA A 24 6.02 -15.47 -3.36
CA ALA A 24 7.42 -15.31 -3.76
C ALA A 24 8.35 -16.08 -2.81
N LEU A 25 9.24 -16.90 -3.37
CA LEU A 25 10.28 -17.63 -2.63
C LEU A 25 11.66 -17.07 -3.00
N ARG A 26 12.36 -16.50 -2.03
CA ARG A 26 13.73 -15.99 -2.22
C ARG A 26 14.71 -16.84 -1.42
N GLN A 27 15.38 -17.77 -2.11
CA GLN A 27 16.41 -18.61 -1.51
C GLN A 27 17.70 -17.80 -1.36
N ILE A 28 18.13 -17.61 -0.11
CA ILE A 28 19.40 -16.95 0.19
C ILE A 28 20.47 -18.05 0.22
N GLU A 29 21.25 -18.17 -0.85
CA GLU A 29 22.43 -19.02 -0.83
C GLU A 29 23.55 -18.27 -0.11
N LYS A 30 23.93 -18.76 1.09
CA LYS A 30 25.17 -18.33 1.73
C LYS A 30 26.31 -18.79 0.83
N LYS A 31 27.05 -17.85 0.23
CA LYS A 31 28.31 -18.14 -0.47
C LYS A 31 29.20 -18.93 0.49
N ARG A 32 29.39 -20.24 0.26
CA ARG A 32 30.36 -21.04 1.00
C ARG A 32 31.76 -20.62 0.54
N SER A 33 32.39 -19.67 1.22
CA SER A 33 33.86 -19.53 1.13
C SER A 33 34.49 -20.62 2.01
N GLY A 34 34.64 -21.82 1.44
CA GLY A 34 35.35 -22.91 2.10
C GLY A 34 36.86 -22.74 1.97
N GLY A 35 37.55 -22.67 3.10
CA GLY A 35 39.02 -22.71 3.21
C GLY A 35 39.54 -21.68 4.21
N ILE A 36 40.42 -22.11 5.13
CA ILE A 36 41.32 -21.42 6.10
C ILE A 36 40.90 -20.04 6.68
N SER A 37 40.32 -19.12 5.91
CA SER A 37 39.67 -17.88 6.37
C SER A 37 38.51 -18.10 7.35
N ALA A 38 37.78 -19.21 7.29
CA ALA A 38 36.68 -19.51 8.22
C ALA A 38 37.16 -19.76 9.67
N MET A 39 38.40 -20.24 9.85
CA MET A 39 38.98 -20.54 11.17
C MET A 39 39.69 -19.31 11.78
N VAL A 40 40.15 -18.38 10.93
CA VAL A 40 40.70 -17.07 11.35
C VAL A 40 39.58 -16.06 11.62
N GLY A 41 38.44 -16.18 10.94
CA GLY A 41 37.24 -15.35 11.16
C GLY A 41 36.59 -15.57 12.53
N ASP A 42 36.53 -16.81 13.00
CA ASP A 42 35.90 -17.21 14.28
C ASP A 42 36.59 -16.55 15.51
N MET A 43 37.90 -16.30 15.42
CA MET A 43 38.67 -15.57 16.44
C MET A 43 38.54 -14.05 16.32
N GLY A 44 38.20 -13.52 15.14
CA GLY A 44 37.85 -12.10 14.93
C GLY A 44 36.38 -11.78 15.27
N GLU A 45 35.50 -12.77 15.23
CA GLU A 45 34.08 -12.68 15.61
C GLU A 45 33.90 -12.47 17.12
N LEU A 46 34.74 -13.11 17.95
CA LEU A 46 34.76 -12.86 19.40
C LEU A 46 35.24 -11.44 19.78
N PHE A 47 36.08 -10.81 18.94
CA PHE A 47 36.48 -9.40 19.09
C PHE A 47 35.49 -8.41 18.48
N SER A 48 34.56 -8.89 17.65
CA SER A 48 33.45 -8.13 17.08
C SER A 48 32.20 -8.23 17.95
N ALA A 49 32.38 -8.30 19.28
CA ALA A 49 31.31 -8.27 20.28
C ALA A 49 30.22 -7.31 19.79
N GLU A 50 29.13 -7.93 19.33
CA GLU A 50 28.11 -7.33 18.49
C GLU A 50 27.55 -6.13 19.25
N SER A 51 28.08 -4.95 18.92
CA SER A 51 27.75 -3.73 19.63
C SER A 51 26.29 -3.47 19.35
N SER A 52 25.45 -3.52 20.39
CA SER A 52 24.03 -3.19 20.29
C SER A 52 23.81 -1.86 19.55
N ALA A 53 24.75 -0.92 19.69
CA ALA A 53 24.76 0.34 18.98
C ALA A 53 24.89 0.19 17.46
N THR A 54 25.70 -0.74 16.95
CA THR A 54 25.82 -1.01 15.49
C THR A 54 24.51 -1.55 14.93
N THR A 55 23.88 -2.49 15.63
CA THR A 55 22.57 -3.05 15.25
C THR A 55 21.47 -1.98 15.32
N GLU A 56 21.47 -1.11 16.35
CA GLU A 56 20.56 0.03 16.45
C GLU A 56 20.72 1.04 15.31
N ILE A 57 21.97 1.37 14.95
CA ILE A 57 22.27 2.26 13.80
C ILE A 57 21.71 1.68 12.50
N GLU A 58 21.84 0.37 12.28
CA GLU A 58 21.31 -0.28 11.08
C GLU A 58 19.77 -0.24 11.02
N ILE A 59 19.09 -0.44 12.16
CA ILE A 59 17.63 -0.28 12.24
C ILE A 59 17.21 1.17 11.96
N ILE A 60 17.91 2.15 12.55
CA ILE A 60 17.63 3.58 12.31
C ILE A 60 17.80 3.91 10.83
N LYS A 61 18.87 3.43 10.20
CA LYS A 61 19.12 3.63 8.77
C LYS A 61 18.03 3.02 7.89
N SER A 62 17.58 1.80 8.22
CA SER A 62 16.46 1.15 7.51
C SER A 62 15.17 1.97 7.60
N ARG A 63 14.85 2.48 8.80
CA ARG A 63 13.68 3.34 9.02
C ARG A 63 13.79 4.69 8.32
N MET A 64 14.98 5.29 8.27
CA MET A 64 15.23 6.56 7.57
C MET A 64 14.97 6.40 6.08
N ILE A 65 15.56 5.38 5.44
CA ILE A 65 15.36 5.11 4.02
C ILE A 65 13.88 4.83 3.71
N LEU A 66 13.19 4.09 4.60
CA LEU A 66 11.76 3.82 4.44
C LEU A 66 10.93 5.11 4.55
N GLY A 67 11.24 5.99 5.51
CA GLY A 67 10.59 7.29 5.67
C GLY A 67 10.72 8.16 4.41
N ASP A 68 11.96 8.35 3.93
CA ASP A 68 12.22 9.10 2.70
C ASP A 68 11.48 8.52 1.49
N THR A 69 11.36 7.20 1.43
CA THR A 69 10.63 6.50 0.37
C THR A 69 9.12 6.76 0.47
N VAL A 70 8.55 6.67 1.68
CA VAL A 70 7.13 6.94 1.94
C VAL A 70 6.79 8.39 1.56
N ASP A 71 7.64 9.35 1.93
CA ASP A 71 7.44 10.76 1.61
C ASP A 71 7.59 11.04 0.12
N LYS A 72 8.60 10.44 -0.53
CA LYS A 72 8.83 10.58 -1.98
C LYS A 72 7.66 10.07 -2.83
N PHE A 73 6.98 9.01 -2.38
CA PHE A 73 5.84 8.43 -3.09
C PHE A 73 4.48 8.86 -2.52
N ASN A 74 4.46 9.79 -1.56
CA ASN A 74 3.24 10.28 -0.91
C ASN A 74 2.31 9.15 -0.42
N LEU A 75 2.89 8.08 0.14
CA LEU A 75 2.15 6.87 0.54
C LEU A 75 1.33 7.04 1.83
N THR A 76 1.38 8.23 2.43
CA THR A 76 0.63 8.58 3.64
C THR A 76 -0.81 9.00 3.35
N THR A 77 -1.07 9.48 2.13
CA THR A 77 -2.40 9.97 1.71
C THR A 77 -3.06 8.96 0.77
N ILE A 78 -4.22 8.44 1.18
CA ILE A 78 -5.00 7.49 0.38
C ILE A 78 -6.29 8.16 -0.07
N ALA A 79 -6.47 8.33 -1.38
CA ALA A 79 -7.72 8.81 -1.96
C ALA A 79 -8.48 7.66 -2.61
N THR A 80 -9.70 7.38 -2.15
CA THR A 80 -10.57 6.35 -2.74
C THR A 80 -11.88 6.93 -3.23
N PRO A 81 -12.34 6.55 -4.44
CA PRO A 81 -13.67 6.94 -4.92
C PRO A 81 -14.77 6.29 -4.08
N TYR A 82 -15.85 7.04 -3.87
CA TYR A 82 -17.06 6.55 -3.21
C TYR A 82 -17.91 5.77 -4.21
N TYR A 83 -18.35 4.56 -3.82
CA TYR A 83 -19.16 3.67 -4.67
C TYR A 83 -20.47 3.32 -3.97
N LEU A 84 -21.49 2.98 -4.76
CA LEU A 84 -22.73 2.41 -4.23
C LEU A 84 -22.46 1.13 -3.42
N PRO A 85 -23.19 0.90 -2.31
CA PRO A 85 -23.02 -0.30 -1.51
C PRO A 85 -23.35 -1.58 -2.32
N PHE A 86 -22.63 -2.67 -2.04
CA PHE A 86 -22.74 -4.00 -2.65
C PHE A 86 -22.33 -4.15 -4.13
N VAL A 87 -22.77 -3.27 -5.03
CA VAL A 87 -22.59 -3.45 -6.49
C VAL A 87 -21.67 -2.41 -7.15
N GLY A 88 -21.44 -1.26 -6.51
CA GLY A 88 -20.77 -0.13 -7.14
C GLY A 88 -19.34 -0.43 -7.59
N LYS A 89 -18.55 -1.13 -6.76
CA LYS A 89 -17.18 -1.55 -7.10
C LYS A 89 -17.15 -2.53 -8.29
N GLY A 90 -18.10 -3.45 -8.34
CA GLY A 90 -18.22 -4.43 -9.43
C GLY A 90 -18.59 -3.77 -10.76
N LEU A 91 -19.55 -2.85 -10.75
CA LEU A 91 -19.96 -2.09 -11.94
C LEU A 91 -18.85 -1.17 -12.46
N ALA A 92 -18.19 -0.42 -11.57
CA ALA A 92 -17.08 0.45 -11.95
C ALA A 92 -15.94 -0.34 -12.63
N ARG A 93 -15.68 -1.55 -12.15
CA ARG A 93 -14.70 -2.47 -12.75
C ARG A 93 -15.13 -2.94 -14.13
N ILE A 94 -16.38 -3.38 -14.31
CA ILE A 94 -16.88 -3.88 -15.60
C ILE A 94 -16.85 -2.77 -16.66
N ASN A 95 -17.19 -1.54 -16.27
CA ASN A 95 -17.19 -0.38 -17.16
C ASN A 95 -15.80 0.22 -17.39
N GLY A 96 -14.75 -0.31 -16.75
CA GLY A 96 -13.39 0.21 -16.84
C GLY A 96 -13.21 1.62 -16.27
N THR A 97 -14.19 2.13 -15.51
CA THR A 97 -14.17 3.48 -14.95
C THR A 97 -13.32 3.49 -13.68
N GLN A 98 -12.01 3.66 -13.83
CA GLN A 98 -11.14 3.96 -12.70
C GLN A 98 -11.14 5.46 -12.44
N ASN A 99 -12.03 5.89 -11.55
CA ASN A 99 -12.01 7.26 -11.03
C ASN A 99 -10.83 7.38 -10.08
N TYR A 100 -9.74 8.00 -10.53
CA TYR A 100 -8.61 8.36 -9.70
C TYR A 100 -8.42 9.88 -9.70
N ILE A 101 -7.90 10.39 -8.59
CA ILE A 101 -7.47 11.79 -8.47
C ILE A 101 -5.98 11.79 -8.14
N SER A 102 -5.20 12.56 -8.89
CA SER A 102 -3.78 12.74 -8.61
C SER A 102 -3.61 13.88 -7.60
N LEU A 103 -3.28 13.53 -6.37
CA LEU A 103 -2.97 14.49 -5.31
C LEU A 103 -1.45 14.72 -5.27
N THR A 104 -0.99 15.91 -5.67
CA THR A 104 0.43 16.28 -5.56
C THR A 104 0.78 16.71 -4.14
N THR A 105 -0.13 17.44 -3.48
CA THR A 105 0.08 17.93 -2.11
C THR A 105 -1.27 17.98 -1.41
N PHE A 106 -1.31 17.43 -0.20
CA PHE A 106 -2.48 17.48 0.68
C PHE A 106 -1.97 17.74 2.10
N GLU A 107 -2.20 18.96 2.59
CA GLU A 107 -1.73 19.38 3.92
C GLU A 107 -2.94 19.64 4.82
N VAL A 108 -3.09 18.80 5.85
CA VAL A 108 -4.23 18.88 6.78
C VAL A 108 -3.84 19.78 7.96
N PRO A 109 -4.61 20.84 8.27
CA PRO A 109 -4.34 21.68 9.42
C PRO A 109 -4.47 20.88 10.72
N ARG A 110 -3.72 21.25 11.76
CA ARG A 110 -3.66 20.50 13.04
C ARG A 110 -5.04 20.25 13.66
N THR A 111 -5.99 21.15 13.45
CA THR A 111 -7.38 21.08 13.93
C THR A 111 -8.19 19.96 13.26
N ALA A 112 -7.84 19.56 12.04
CA ALA A 112 -8.55 18.54 11.26
C ALA A 112 -7.76 17.21 11.16
N LYS A 113 -6.66 17.08 11.90
CA LYS A 113 -5.81 15.90 11.85
C LYS A 113 -6.55 14.70 12.45
N GLY A 114 -6.73 13.65 11.63
CA GLY A 114 -7.44 12.42 12.02
C GLY A 114 -8.91 12.38 11.59
N LEU A 115 -9.44 13.44 10.99
CA LEU A 115 -10.77 13.44 10.39
C LEU A 115 -10.69 12.94 8.94
N SER A 116 -11.69 12.16 8.53
CA SER A 116 -11.87 11.79 7.12
C SER A 116 -12.36 13.01 6.35
N HIS A 117 -11.86 13.18 5.13
CA HIS A 117 -12.23 14.29 4.26
C HIS A 117 -12.85 13.72 2.99
N GLN A 118 -14.00 14.26 2.60
CA GLN A 118 -14.67 13.92 1.35
C GLN A 118 -14.43 15.01 0.33
N LEU A 119 -14.02 14.63 -0.88
CA LEU A 119 -13.84 15.56 -1.98
C LEU A 119 -15.02 15.39 -2.94
N ILE A 120 -15.84 16.42 -3.07
CA ILE A 120 -17.03 16.45 -3.93
C ILE A 120 -16.73 17.33 -5.14
N ALA A 121 -16.79 16.73 -6.34
CA ALA A 121 -16.72 17.49 -7.58
C ALA A 121 -17.99 18.35 -7.72
N THR A 122 -17.84 19.68 -7.65
CA THR A 122 -18.94 20.63 -7.81
C THR A 122 -19.19 20.94 -9.28
N ASP A 123 -18.14 20.97 -10.09
CA ASP A 123 -18.22 21.10 -11.55
C ASP A 123 -17.03 20.35 -12.18
N ILE A 124 -17.30 19.21 -12.82
CA ILE A 124 -16.27 18.33 -13.40
C ILE A 124 -15.69 18.95 -14.68
N GLU A 125 -16.48 19.70 -15.45
CA GLU A 125 -16.02 20.33 -16.70
C GLU A 125 -15.14 21.55 -16.43
N LYS A 126 -15.38 22.25 -15.32
CA LYS A 126 -14.55 23.38 -14.87
C LYS A 126 -13.46 22.99 -13.87
N GLY A 127 -13.37 21.72 -13.48
CA GLY A 127 -12.39 21.23 -12.51
C GLY A 127 -12.55 21.82 -11.10
N GLN A 128 -13.78 22.15 -10.69
CA GLN A 128 -14.07 22.68 -9.36
C GLN A 128 -14.41 21.55 -8.39
N PHE A 129 -13.68 21.48 -7.29
CA PHE A 129 -13.84 20.50 -6.22
C PHE A 129 -14.05 21.22 -4.89
N SER A 130 -14.92 20.67 -4.06
CA SER A 130 -15.15 21.14 -2.69
C SER A 130 -14.71 20.05 -1.72
N LEU A 131 -13.91 20.42 -0.73
CA LEU A 131 -13.47 19.53 0.34
C LEU A 131 -14.40 19.71 1.54
N MET A 132 -15.06 18.64 1.94
CA MET A 132 -15.94 18.59 3.09
C MET A 132 -15.36 17.67 4.15
N LEU A 133 -15.56 18.02 5.42
CA LEU A 133 -15.31 17.11 6.54
C LEU A 133 -16.40 16.04 6.54
N GLU A 134 -16.02 14.80 6.79
CA GLU A 134 -16.98 13.73 7.05
C GLU A 134 -17.46 13.86 8.50
N ASP A 135 -18.78 13.94 8.69
CA ASP A 135 -19.45 14.00 10.00
C ASP A 135 -19.49 12.63 10.70
#